data_AF-A0A929W8S2-F1
#
_entry.id   AF-A0A929W8S2-F1
#
_cell.length_a   1.000
_cell.length_b   1.000
_cell.length_c   1.000
_cell.angle_alpha   90.00
_cell.angle_beta   90.00
_cell.angle_gamma   90.00
#
_symmetry.space_group_name_H-M   'P 1'
#
loop_
_entity.id
_entity.type
_entity.pdbx_description
1 polymer ?
#
loop_
_entity_poly.entity_id
_entity_poly.type
_entity_poly.pdbx_seq_one_letter_code
_entity_poly.pdbx_strand_id
1 'polypeptide(L)'
;NYAFHDIVTWKGGAYQGGAHVLPYFRAVVRMGAATFVLGDLYGGASHELILPLYKPENLLTTDPEKGFQTQISTQRWKMDAWIDWQSFIFEMDKHQEAFTVGMTQRVHLLRPRRYGWSLDVPLQMTVQHRGGEQDDTDLGVQTLSNGSIGLQLRKTWDRRVLNAAEVELHALGAYQQAGKLWPFNTGSGLWAGAALDLLHALRVRVG
;
A
#
# COMPACT_ATOMS: atom_id res chain seq x y z
N ASN A 1 2.31 -10.05 14.33
CA ASN A 1 2.17 -9.93 12.87
C ASN A 1 3.48 -10.43 12.25
N TYR A 2 3.53 -11.71 11.85
CA TYR A 2 4.78 -12.39 11.48
C TYR A 2 5.39 -11.89 10.15
N ALA A 3 4.57 -11.32 9.26
CA ALA A 3 5.02 -10.81 7.94
C ALA A 3 5.96 -9.59 8.03
N PHE A 4 6.00 -8.93 9.19
CA PHE A 4 6.89 -7.79 9.45
C PHE A 4 8.00 -8.13 10.45
N HIS A 5 8.14 -9.40 10.84
CA HIS A 5 9.23 -9.82 11.71
C HIS A 5 10.54 -9.64 10.92
N ASP A 6 11.39 -8.70 11.35
CA ASP A 6 12.72 -8.40 10.78
C ASP A 6 12.79 -7.57 9.48
N ILE A 7 11.66 -7.19 8.85
CA ILE A 7 11.63 -6.00 7.98
C ILE A 7 11.48 -4.81 8.91
N VAL A 8 12.17 -3.71 8.61
CA VAL A 8 12.34 -2.40 9.27
C VAL A 8 11.12 -1.85 10.05
N THR A 9 10.55 -2.65 10.92
CA THR A 9 9.79 -2.24 12.07
C THR A 9 10.84 -1.90 13.09
N TRP A 10 10.79 -0.67 13.59
CA TRP A 10 11.65 -0.20 14.66
C TRP A 10 11.80 -1.28 15.75
N LYS A 11 12.98 -1.91 15.83
CA LYS A 11 13.35 -2.83 16.90
C LYS A 11 14.03 -2.01 17.98
N GLY A 12 13.24 -1.38 18.83
CA GLY A 12 13.70 -0.43 19.86
C GLY A 12 14.78 -0.92 20.82
N GLY A 13 15.13 -2.21 20.82
CA GLY A 13 16.24 -2.75 21.60
C GLY A 13 17.29 -3.55 20.82
N ALA A 14 17.16 -3.74 19.49
CA ALA A 14 18.02 -4.68 18.78
C ALA A 14 19.21 -4.05 18.06
N TYR A 15 19.10 -2.80 17.54
CA TYR A 15 20.17 -2.25 16.68
C TYR A 15 20.42 -0.74 16.75
N GLN A 16 19.73 0.04 17.58
CA GLN A 16 19.97 1.48 17.67
C GLN A 16 19.85 1.99 19.10
N GLY A 17 20.99 2.08 19.79
CA GLY A 17 21.14 3.02 20.90
C GLY A 17 21.57 4.37 20.34
N GLY A 18 20.66 5.34 20.27
CA GLY A 18 20.98 6.72 19.84
C GLY A 18 20.07 7.27 18.73
N ALA A 19 20.60 8.21 17.95
CA ALA A 19 19.85 8.90 16.89
C ALA A 19 19.91 8.13 15.56
N HIS A 20 18.77 8.00 14.89
CA HIS A 20 18.66 7.46 13.54
C HIS A 20 18.51 8.61 12.53
N VAL A 21 19.42 8.70 11.57
CA VAL A 21 19.39 9.74 10.52
C VAL A 21 19.42 9.05 9.16
N LEU A 22 18.41 9.34 8.35
CA LEU A 22 18.30 8.82 6.99
C LEU A 22 18.35 9.97 5.99
N PRO A 23 19.18 9.89 4.94
CA PRO A 23 19.10 10.84 3.84
C PRO A 23 17.77 10.66 3.11
N TYR A 24 17.17 11.80 2.75
CA TYR A 24 15.93 11.86 2.00
C TYR A 24 16.18 12.55 0.65
N PHE A 25 15.99 11.80 -0.43
CA PHE A 25 16.15 12.25 -1.80
C PHE A 25 15.07 11.66 -2.70
N ARG A 26 14.47 12.51 -3.52
CA ARG A 26 13.44 12.12 -4.50
C ARG A 26 13.69 12.77 -5.84
N ALA A 27 13.85 11.95 -6.87
CA ALA A 27 13.82 12.39 -8.26
C ALA A 27 12.42 12.15 -8.85
N VAL A 28 11.83 13.17 -9.47
CA VAL A 28 10.49 13.09 -10.07
C VAL A 28 10.53 13.51 -11.53
N VAL A 29 10.01 12.66 -12.41
CA VAL A 29 9.85 12.94 -13.83
C VAL A 29 8.38 12.87 -14.21
N ARG A 30 7.83 13.95 -14.77
CA ARG A 30 6.43 14.02 -15.19
C ARG A 30 6.34 14.02 -16.71
N MET A 31 5.58 13.08 -17.27
CA MET A 31 5.39 12.92 -18.72
C MET A 31 3.89 12.73 -19.01
N GLY A 32 3.21 13.81 -19.41
CA GLY A 32 1.78 13.78 -19.70
C GLY A 32 0.95 13.34 -18.49
N ALA A 33 0.27 12.19 -18.61
CA ALA A 33 -0.54 11.61 -17.54
C ALA A 33 0.27 10.75 -16.55
N ALA A 34 1.55 10.48 -16.83
CA ALA A 34 2.42 9.63 -16.02
C ALA A 34 3.41 10.45 -15.20
N THR A 35 3.65 10.01 -13.96
CA THR A 35 4.69 10.53 -13.07
C THR A 35 5.54 9.36 -12.59
N PHE A 36 6.85 9.47 -12.78
CA PHE A 36 7.83 8.51 -12.31
C PHE A 36 8.60 9.11 -11.15
N VAL A 37 8.82 8.31 -10.10
CA VAL A 37 9.49 8.71 -8.87
C VAL A 37 10.56 7.68 -8.55
N LEU A 38 11.76 8.16 -8.23
CA LEU A 38 12.90 7.35 -7.79
C LEU A 38 13.47 7.91 -6.50
N GLY A 39 13.88 7.04 -5.58
CA GLY A 39 14.34 7.41 -4.24
C GLY A 39 13.21 7.27 -3.24
N ASP A 40 13.00 8.26 -2.37
CA ASP A 40 11.91 8.23 -1.39
C ASP A 40 10.54 8.32 -2.09
N LEU A 41 9.65 7.37 -1.82
CA LEU A 41 8.34 7.24 -2.48
C LEU A 41 7.27 8.10 -1.83
N TYR A 42 6.17 8.37 -2.54
CA TYR A 42 4.94 8.85 -1.91
C TYR A 42 4.27 7.68 -1.17
N GLY A 43 4.87 7.31 -0.04
CA GLY A 43 4.54 6.11 0.73
C GLY A 43 3.30 6.20 1.60
N GLY A 44 3.01 5.08 2.26
CA GLY A 44 1.99 4.96 3.28
C GLY A 44 0.57 5.25 2.78
N ALA A 45 -0.13 6.20 3.43
CA ALA A 45 -1.52 6.51 3.10
C ALA A 45 -1.70 7.07 1.68
N SER A 46 -0.64 7.52 1.02
CA SER A 46 -0.68 8.03 -0.36
C SER A 46 -0.99 6.94 -1.39
N HIS A 47 -0.72 5.66 -1.09
CA HIS A 47 -1.05 4.55 -1.99
C HIS A 47 -2.53 4.19 -2.01
N GLU A 48 -3.32 4.71 -1.07
CA GLU A 48 -4.78 4.49 -0.96
C GLU A 48 -5.20 3.02 -0.83
N LEU A 49 -4.34 2.20 -0.22
CA LEU A 49 -4.66 0.83 0.14
C LEU A 49 -5.79 0.78 1.18
N ILE A 50 -6.66 -0.23 1.09
CA ILE A 50 -7.66 -0.51 2.12
C ILE A 50 -6.98 -1.03 3.39
N LEU A 51 -7.64 -0.84 4.54
CA LEU A 51 -7.09 -1.21 5.84
C LEU A 51 -6.63 -2.69 5.94
N PRO A 52 -7.32 -3.68 5.35
CA PRO A 52 -6.82 -5.06 5.34
C PRO A 52 -5.49 -5.27 4.59
N LEU A 53 -5.16 -4.41 3.62
CA LEU A 53 -3.94 -4.49 2.82
C LEU A 53 -2.84 -3.53 3.31
N TYR A 54 -3.11 -2.68 4.30
CA TYR A 54 -2.17 -1.69 4.80
C TYR A 54 -2.15 -1.61 6.32
N LYS A 55 -0.97 -1.45 6.89
CA LYS A 55 -0.79 -1.30 8.34
C LYS A 55 -0.53 0.18 8.68
N PRO A 56 -1.52 0.93 9.23
CA PRO A 56 -1.37 2.37 9.46
C PRO A 56 -0.24 2.75 10.43
N GLU A 57 0.09 1.85 11.35
CA GLU A 57 1.20 2.01 12.30
C GLU A 57 2.56 2.19 11.60
N ASN A 58 2.69 1.76 10.34
CA ASN A 58 3.92 1.92 9.57
C ASN A 58 4.26 3.40 9.36
N LEU A 59 3.26 4.29 9.29
CA LEU A 59 3.49 5.74 9.20
C LEU A 59 4.32 6.31 10.37
N LEU A 60 4.38 5.59 11.50
CA LEU A 60 5.08 6.03 12.71
C LEU A 60 6.29 5.14 13.06
N THR A 61 6.34 3.92 12.55
CA THR A 61 7.23 2.87 13.07
C THR A 61 8.20 2.30 12.05
N THR A 62 8.07 2.67 10.78
CA THR A 62 8.96 2.23 9.71
C THR A 62 9.70 3.41 9.09
N ASP A 63 10.86 3.13 8.52
CA ASP A 63 11.58 4.09 7.69
C ASP A 63 10.74 4.48 6.46
N PRO A 64 11.01 5.67 5.85
CA PRO A 64 10.39 6.05 4.60
C PRO A 64 10.63 5.01 3.50
N GLU A 65 9.59 4.73 2.73
CA GLU A 65 9.65 3.80 1.59
C GLU A 65 10.61 4.31 0.51
N LYS A 66 11.45 3.43 -0.02
CA LYS A 66 12.51 3.79 -0.98
C LYS A 66 12.53 2.84 -2.16
N GLY A 67 12.52 3.39 -3.36
CA GLY A 67 12.65 2.58 -4.57
C GLY A 67 12.13 3.33 -5.79
N PHE A 68 11.19 2.70 -6.49
CA PHE A 68 10.61 3.25 -7.71
C PHE A 68 9.08 3.24 -7.67
N GLN A 69 8.46 4.31 -8.14
CA GLN A 69 7.02 4.46 -8.20
C GLN A 69 6.57 5.08 -9.52
N THR A 70 5.48 4.55 -10.07
CA THR A 70 4.82 5.01 -11.29
C THR A 70 3.37 5.34 -10.98
N GLN A 71 3.00 6.60 -11.16
CA GLN A 71 1.64 7.09 -11.00
C GLN A 71 1.07 7.50 -12.35
N ILE A 72 -0.12 7.00 -12.69
CA ILE A 72 -0.82 7.37 -13.92
C ILE A 72 -2.19 7.92 -13.55
N SER A 73 -2.50 9.13 -14.01
CA SER A 73 -3.79 9.77 -13.77
C SER A 73 -4.45 10.19 -15.08
N THR A 74 -5.51 9.48 -15.46
CA THR A 74 -6.34 9.80 -16.63
C THR A 74 -7.75 10.23 -16.21
N GLN A 75 -8.58 10.59 -17.17
CA GLN A 75 -10.00 10.91 -16.90
C GLN A 75 -10.86 9.69 -16.55
N ARG A 76 -10.42 8.47 -16.91
CA ARG A 76 -11.20 7.23 -16.76
C ARG A 76 -10.66 6.31 -15.67
N TRP A 77 -9.38 6.42 -15.37
CA TRP A 77 -8.73 5.60 -14.37
C TRP A 77 -7.49 6.28 -13.81
N LYS A 78 -7.14 5.87 -12.59
CA LYS A 78 -5.91 6.22 -11.91
C LYS A 78 -5.19 4.97 -11.48
N MET A 79 -3.87 5.01 -11.42
CA MET A 79 -3.05 3.91 -10.94
C MET A 79 -1.84 4.46 -10.20
N ASP A 80 -1.44 3.74 -9.17
CA ASP A 80 -0.18 3.90 -8.46
C ASP A 80 0.45 2.52 -8.35
N ALA A 81 1.65 2.34 -8.89
CA ALA A 81 2.40 1.09 -8.79
C ALA A 81 3.79 1.42 -8.25
N TRP A 82 4.26 0.66 -7.28
CA TRP A 82 5.52 0.94 -6.60
C TRP A 82 6.26 -0.31 -6.17
N ILE A 83 7.56 -0.14 -5.96
CA ILE A 83 8.44 -1.10 -5.31
C ILE A 83 9.20 -0.37 -4.22
N ASP A 84 9.00 -0.83 -2.99
CA ASP A 84 9.70 -0.41 -1.79
C ASP A 84 10.81 -1.43 -1.48
N TRP A 85 12.05 -1.06 -1.78
CA TRP A 85 13.25 -1.81 -1.42
C TRP A 85 13.63 -1.52 0.03
N GLN A 86 13.34 -2.48 0.89
CA GLN A 86 13.50 -2.36 2.35
C GLN A 86 14.87 -2.82 2.81
N SER A 87 15.45 -3.80 2.10
CA SER A 87 16.77 -4.32 2.37
C SER A 87 17.41 -4.73 1.04
N PHE A 88 18.49 -4.05 0.66
CA PHE A 88 19.31 -4.42 -0.48
C PHE A 88 20.39 -5.41 -0.04
N ILE A 89 20.78 -6.33 -0.93
CA ILE A 89 21.84 -7.31 -0.67
C ILE A 89 23.01 -7.07 -1.64
N PHE A 90 24.23 -7.14 -1.13
CA PHE A 90 25.46 -7.23 -1.92
C PHE A 90 26.08 -8.63 -1.80
N GLU A 91 27.00 -8.99 -2.69
CA GLU A 91 27.75 -10.25 -2.59
C GLU A 91 28.39 -10.40 -1.20
N MET A 92 28.19 -11.57 -0.56
CA MET A 92 28.69 -11.93 0.79
C MET A 92 27.92 -11.35 1.99
N ASP A 93 26.79 -10.68 1.76
CA ASP A 93 25.93 -10.22 2.85
C ASP A 93 25.25 -11.40 3.57
N LYS A 94 25.05 -11.24 4.89
CA LYS A 94 24.49 -12.27 5.78
C LYS A 94 23.00 -12.07 6.09
N HIS A 95 22.33 -11.23 5.33
CA HIS A 95 20.90 -10.91 5.47
C HIS A 95 20.20 -11.03 4.12
N GLN A 96 18.91 -11.35 4.14
CA GLN A 96 18.12 -11.53 2.91
C GLN A 96 17.77 -10.19 2.25
N GLU A 97 17.65 -10.20 0.92
CA GLU A 97 16.97 -9.13 0.20
C GLU A 97 15.49 -9.09 0.63
N ALA A 98 14.96 -7.89 0.81
CA ALA A 98 13.55 -7.70 1.12
C ALA A 98 13.00 -6.51 0.35
N PHE A 99 11.91 -6.74 -0.38
CA PHE A 99 11.18 -5.69 -1.06
C PHE A 99 9.68 -5.95 -1.03
N THR A 100 8.91 -4.87 -1.09
CA THR A 100 7.46 -4.90 -1.20
C THR A 100 7.05 -4.24 -2.51
N VAL A 101 6.32 -4.95 -3.35
CA VAL A 101 5.70 -4.41 -4.56
C VAL A 101 4.24 -4.15 -4.26
N GLY A 102 3.74 -2.99 -4.67
CA GLY A 102 2.34 -2.64 -4.54
C GLY A 102 1.77 -2.06 -5.82
N MET A 103 0.46 -2.22 -5.98
CA MET A 103 -0.31 -1.58 -7.02
C MET A 103 -1.70 -1.24 -6.49
N THR A 104 -2.13 -0.01 -6.71
CA THR A 104 -3.53 0.39 -6.60
C THR A 104 -4.00 0.96 -7.92
N GLN A 105 -5.21 0.60 -8.32
CA GLN A 105 -5.86 1.12 -9.51
C GLN A 105 -7.31 1.44 -9.18
N ARG A 106 -7.79 2.58 -9.65
CA ARG A 106 -9.19 2.98 -9.55
C ARG A 106 -9.73 3.24 -10.94
N VAL A 107 -10.73 2.49 -11.35
CA VAL A 107 -11.44 2.69 -12.62
C VAL A 107 -12.77 3.38 -12.34
N HIS A 108 -13.02 4.50 -13.01
CA HIS A 108 -14.23 5.29 -12.85
C HIS A 108 -15.33 4.78 -13.79
N LEU A 109 -16.30 4.01 -13.27
CA LEU A 109 -17.48 3.58 -14.03
C LEU A 109 -18.47 4.72 -14.20
N LEU A 110 -18.72 5.47 -13.12
CA LEU A 110 -19.49 6.71 -13.14
C LEU A 110 -18.64 7.82 -12.56
N ARG A 111 -18.36 8.84 -13.38
CA ARG A 111 -17.46 9.92 -13.00
C ARG A 111 -18.03 10.77 -11.85
N PRO A 112 -17.20 11.17 -10.89
CA PRO A 112 -17.59 12.12 -9.86
C PRO A 112 -17.97 13.46 -10.48
N ARG A 113 -19.26 13.78 -10.41
CA ARG A 113 -19.79 15.12 -10.66
C ARG A 113 -19.78 15.90 -9.34
N ARG A 114 -19.71 17.23 -9.43
CA ARG A 114 -19.70 18.14 -8.26
C ARG A 114 -20.79 17.78 -7.24
N TYR A 115 -22.01 17.51 -7.73
CA TYR A 115 -23.14 17.03 -6.94
C TYR A 115 -23.79 15.85 -7.68
N GLY A 116 -23.49 14.62 -7.25
CA GLY A 116 -23.86 13.45 -8.05
C GLY A 116 -23.41 12.14 -7.45
N TRP A 117 -23.73 11.07 -8.17
CA TRP A 117 -23.20 9.75 -7.88
C TRP A 117 -21.85 9.56 -8.58
N SER A 118 -20.92 8.88 -7.93
CA SER A 118 -19.75 8.27 -8.54
C SER A 118 -19.68 6.80 -8.18
N LEU A 119 -19.22 6.00 -9.13
CA LEU A 119 -19.06 4.56 -8.97
C LEU A 119 -17.69 4.19 -9.50
N ASP A 120 -16.90 3.59 -8.62
CA ASP A 120 -15.51 3.24 -8.89
C ASP A 120 -15.27 1.75 -8.62
N VAL A 121 -14.38 1.17 -9.42
CA VAL A 121 -13.85 -0.19 -9.21
C VAL A 121 -12.40 -0.05 -8.74
N PRO A 122 -12.14 -0.18 -7.43
CA PRO A 122 -10.79 -0.32 -6.91
C PRO A 122 -10.23 -1.74 -7.14
N LEU A 123 -9.00 -1.81 -7.62
CA LEU A 123 -8.16 -3.01 -7.69
C LEU A 123 -6.88 -2.71 -6.91
N GLN A 124 -6.47 -3.61 -6.02
CA GLN A 124 -5.28 -3.45 -5.20
C GLN A 124 -4.51 -4.76 -5.11
N MET A 125 -3.18 -4.67 -5.09
CA MET A 125 -2.30 -5.81 -4.92
C MET A 125 -1.08 -5.38 -4.11
N THR A 126 -0.64 -6.25 -3.22
CA THR A 126 0.63 -6.12 -2.50
C THR A 126 1.33 -7.45 -2.53
N VAL A 127 2.63 -7.45 -2.81
CA VAL A 127 3.50 -8.62 -2.80
C VAL A 127 4.70 -8.28 -1.96
N GLN A 128 4.95 -9.06 -0.93
CA GLN A 128 6.14 -8.98 -0.11
C GLN A 128 7.03 -10.16 -0.46
N HIS A 129 8.27 -9.87 -0.82
CA HIS A 129 9.27 -10.87 -1.10
C HIS A 129 10.43 -10.74 -0.12
N ARG A 130 10.93 -11.88 0.32
CA ARG A 130 12.15 -12.03 1.11
C ARG A 130 12.93 -13.22 0.60
N GLY A 131 14.21 -13.04 0.34
CA GLY A 131 15.08 -14.12 -0.08
C GLY A 131 16.40 -13.59 -0.62
N GLY A 132 17.26 -14.53 -0.98
CA GLY A 132 18.51 -14.27 -1.69
C GLY A 132 18.91 -15.54 -2.42
N GLU A 133 19.57 -15.39 -3.57
CA GLU A 133 20.31 -16.47 -4.23
C GLU A 133 21.80 -16.45 -3.79
N GLN A 134 22.23 -15.37 -3.12
CA GLN A 134 23.62 -14.98 -2.91
C GLN A 134 23.97 -14.70 -1.43
N ASP A 135 23.10 -15.13 -0.50
CA ASP A 135 23.29 -15.07 0.95
C ASP A 135 23.69 -16.44 1.53
N ASP A 136 24.54 -16.42 2.57
CA ASP A 136 24.95 -17.62 3.32
C ASP A 136 24.02 -17.80 4.54
N THR A 137 22.72 -18.00 4.29
CA THR A 137 21.71 -18.19 5.36
C THR A 137 20.87 -19.46 5.16
N ASP A 138 20.49 -20.13 6.26
CA ASP A 138 19.60 -21.31 6.24
C ASP A 138 18.11 -20.94 6.06
N LEU A 139 17.80 -19.66 5.82
CA LEU A 139 16.44 -19.15 5.74
C LEU A 139 15.93 -19.29 4.30
N GLY A 140 14.87 -20.08 4.08
CA GLY A 140 14.26 -20.23 2.77
C GLY A 140 13.54 -18.97 2.27
N VAL A 141 13.36 -18.85 0.95
CA VAL A 141 12.61 -17.78 0.28
C VAL A 141 11.17 -17.71 0.80
N GLN A 142 10.67 -16.49 1.02
CA GLN A 142 9.31 -16.20 1.46
C GLN A 142 8.67 -15.18 0.53
N THR A 143 7.49 -15.52 0.00
CA THR A 143 6.73 -14.61 -0.85
C THR A 143 5.27 -14.65 -0.43
N LEU A 144 4.74 -13.49 -0.05
CA LEU A 144 3.34 -13.29 0.34
C LEU A 144 2.68 -12.33 -0.63
N SER A 145 1.50 -12.68 -1.11
CA SER A 145 0.72 -11.85 -2.03
C SER A 145 -0.68 -11.63 -1.48
N ASN A 146 -1.13 -10.39 -1.44
CA ASN A 146 -2.50 -10.03 -1.09
C ASN A 146 -3.11 -9.21 -2.23
N GLY A 147 -4.36 -9.49 -2.54
CA GLY A 147 -5.11 -8.81 -3.58
C GLY A 147 -6.49 -8.40 -3.08
N SER A 148 -7.01 -7.31 -3.65
CA SER A 148 -8.37 -6.86 -3.43
C SER A 148 -8.99 -6.36 -4.72
N ILE A 149 -10.25 -6.70 -4.95
CA ILE A 149 -11.10 -6.06 -5.92
C ILE A 149 -12.37 -5.60 -5.22
N GLY A 150 -12.86 -4.41 -5.55
CA GLY A 150 -14.05 -3.86 -4.90
C GLY A 150 -14.94 -3.01 -5.78
N LEU A 151 -15.99 -2.52 -5.17
CA LEU A 151 -16.90 -1.51 -5.68
C LEU A 151 -17.06 -0.42 -4.64
N GLN A 152 -16.89 0.82 -5.07
CA GLN A 152 -17.05 2.00 -4.23
C GLN A 152 -18.11 2.91 -4.85
N LEU A 153 -19.18 3.16 -4.10
CA LEU A 153 -20.26 4.06 -4.47
C LEU A 153 -20.20 5.28 -3.56
N ARG A 154 -20.10 6.48 -4.16
CA ARG A 154 -20.13 7.74 -3.42
C ARG A 154 -21.22 8.65 -3.97
N LYS A 155 -21.90 9.34 -3.07
CA LYS A 155 -22.89 10.36 -3.37
C LYS A 155 -22.45 11.68 -2.75
N THR A 156 -22.34 12.71 -3.58
CA THR A 156 -22.08 14.09 -3.14
C THR A 156 -23.34 14.94 -3.25
N TRP A 157 -23.52 15.87 -2.31
CA TRP A 157 -24.65 16.79 -2.22
C TRP A 157 -24.19 18.23 -2.02
N ASP A 158 -25.02 19.18 -2.47
CA ASP A 158 -24.86 20.61 -2.16
C ASP A 158 -25.61 20.95 -0.87
N ARG A 159 -25.11 20.45 0.26
CA ARG A 159 -25.70 20.68 1.58
C ARG A 159 -24.61 21.13 2.55
N ARG A 160 -24.98 21.99 3.50
CA ARG A 160 -24.04 22.51 4.50
C ARG A 160 -23.57 21.47 5.51
N VAL A 161 -24.47 20.55 5.92
CA VAL A 161 -24.22 19.60 7.02
C VAL A 161 -23.65 18.27 6.52
N LEU A 162 -24.31 17.62 5.56
CA LEU A 162 -23.87 16.35 4.98
C LEU A 162 -23.46 16.57 3.52
N ASN A 163 -22.17 16.47 3.25
CA ASN A 163 -21.58 16.79 1.95
C ASN A 163 -21.47 15.55 1.07
N ALA A 164 -21.11 14.41 1.67
CA ALA A 164 -21.02 13.16 0.93
C ALA A 164 -21.26 11.95 1.83
N ALA A 165 -21.67 10.86 1.21
CA ALA A 165 -21.71 9.53 1.78
C ALA A 165 -21.04 8.56 0.80
N GLU A 166 -20.27 7.63 1.34
CA GLU A 166 -19.52 6.64 0.60
C GLU A 166 -19.74 5.27 1.23
N VAL A 167 -19.91 4.26 0.39
CA VAL A 167 -19.93 2.85 0.79
C VAL A 167 -19.02 2.09 -0.16
N GLU A 168 -18.23 1.18 0.39
CA GLU A 168 -17.32 0.35 -0.36
C GLU A 168 -17.42 -1.10 0.09
N LEU A 169 -17.24 -2.02 -0.85
CA LEU A 169 -17.22 -3.45 -0.60
C LEU A 169 -16.12 -4.08 -1.43
N HIS A 170 -15.33 -4.94 -0.79
CA HIS A 170 -14.13 -5.53 -1.34
C HIS A 170 -14.12 -7.04 -1.09
N ALA A 171 -13.79 -7.78 -2.14
CA ALA A 171 -13.33 -9.16 -2.03
C ALA A 171 -11.81 -9.16 -1.89
N LEU A 172 -11.30 -10.01 -1.00
CA LEU A 172 -9.89 -10.12 -0.65
C LEU A 172 -9.40 -11.54 -0.93
N GLY A 173 -8.16 -11.63 -1.40
CA GLY A 173 -7.43 -12.87 -1.54
C GLY A 173 -6.03 -12.73 -0.96
N ALA A 174 -5.57 -13.77 -0.28
CA ALA A 174 -4.22 -13.89 0.23
C ALA A 174 -3.60 -15.19 -0.29
N TYR A 175 -2.32 -15.16 -0.63
CA TYR A 175 -1.57 -16.31 -1.14
C TYR A 175 -0.12 -16.28 -0.65
N GLN A 176 0.33 -17.34 0.01
CA GLN A 176 1.72 -17.59 0.34
C GLN A 176 2.32 -18.44 -0.76
N GLN A 177 3.05 -17.81 -1.66
CA GLN A 177 3.66 -18.45 -2.83
C GLN A 177 4.92 -19.24 -2.45
N ALA A 178 5.68 -18.77 -1.45
CA ALA A 178 6.86 -19.44 -0.93
C ALA A 178 6.99 -19.23 0.58
N GLY A 179 7.63 -20.18 1.26
CA GLY A 179 7.82 -20.18 2.71
C GLY A 179 6.71 -20.90 3.49
N LYS A 180 6.85 -20.93 4.82
CA LYS A 180 5.90 -21.56 5.77
C LYS A 180 5.50 -20.58 6.89
N LEU A 181 5.40 -19.29 6.55
CA LEU A 181 5.18 -18.23 7.54
C LEU A 181 3.76 -18.30 8.13
N TRP A 182 2.78 -18.62 7.29
CA TRP A 182 1.38 -18.80 7.66
C TRP A 182 1.01 -20.29 7.70
N PRO A 183 0.08 -20.68 8.59
CA PRO A 183 -0.42 -22.06 8.66
C PRO A 183 -1.23 -22.47 7.41
N PHE A 184 -1.69 -21.50 6.61
CA PHE A 184 -2.42 -21.73 5.37
C PHE A 184 -1.75 -20.98 4.22
N ASN A 185 -1.75 -21.59 3.03
CA ASN A 185 -1.16 -20.98 1.84
C ASN A 185 -2.12 -20.05 1.10
N THR A 186 -3.42 -20.12 1.36
CA THR A 186 -4.43 -19.26 0.74
C THR A 186 -5.41 -18.75 1.78
N GLY A 187 -5.99 -17.60 1.52
CA GLY A 187 -7.07 -17.02 2.31
C GLY A 187 -7.99 -16.21 1.43
N SER A 188 -9.25 -16.07 1.85
CA SER A 188 -10.18 -15.14 1.23
C SER A 188 -10.93 -14.38 2.31
N GLY A 189 -11.40 -13.19 1.98
CA GLY A 189 -12.11 -12.35 2.91
C GLY A 189 -13.03 -11.37 2.20
N LEU A 190 -13.93 -10.78 2.97
CA LEU A 190 -14.73 -9.65 2.55
C LEU A 190 -14.45 -8.49 3.48
N TRP A 191 -14.41 -7.29 2.92
CA TRP A 191 -14.27 -6.07 3.67
C TRP A 191 -15.29 -5.05 3.18
N ALA A 192 -15.91 -4.35 4.12
CA ALA A 192 -16.90 -3.33 3.82
C ALA A 192 -16.59 -2.09 4.64
N GLY A 193 -16.69 -0.94 4.00
CA GLY A 193 -16.45 0.35 4.60
C GLY A 193 -17.58 1.32 4.30
N ALA A 194 -17.77 2.29 5.19
CA ALA A 194 -18.64 3.42 4.95
C ALA A 194 -17.97 4.70 5.46
N ALA A 195 -18.18 5.80 4.75
CA ALA A 195 -17.71 7.11 5.17
C ALA A 195 -18.76 8.20 4.96
N LEU A 196 -18.73 9.21 5.83
CA LEU A 196 -19.55 10.41 5.74
C LEU A 196 -18.64 11.64 5.78
N ASP A 197 -18.85 12.56 4.83
CA ASP A 197 -18.23 13.89 4.84
C ASP A 197 -19.25 14.89 5.41
N LEU A 198 -18.87 15.56 6.49
CA LEU A 198 -19.69 16.49 7.26
C LEU A 198 -19.05 17.88 7.31
N LEU A 199 -19.90 18.90 7.24
CA LEU A 199 -19.53 20.32 7.41
C LEU A 199 -18.37 20.82 6.52
N HIS A 200 -18.12 20.14 5.39
CA HIS A 200 -16.97 20.34 4.48
C HIS A 200 -15.59 20.18 5.12
N ALA A 201 -15.51 19.65 6.34
CA ALA A 201 -14.26 19.63 7.12
C ALA A 201 -13.98 18.30 7.82
N LEU A 202 -15.02 17.51 8.10
CA LEU A 202 -14.89 16.27 8.87
C LEU A 202 -15.25 15.08 8.00
N ARG A 203 -14.36 14.10 7.91
CA ARG A 203 -14.65 12.79 7.34
C ARG A 203 -14.66 11.74 8.44
N VAL A 204 -15.78 11.05 8.61
CA VAL A 204 -15.92 9.92 9.53
C VAL A 204 -15.94 8.64 8.69
N ARG A 205 -15.10 7.66 9.00
CA ARG A 205 -15.04 6.37 8.29
C ARG A 205 -15.14 5.22 9.29
N VAL A 206 -15.85 4.16 8.90
CA VAL A 206 -15.95 2.89 9.62
C VAL A 206 -15.70 1.77 8.63
N GLY A 207 -14.95 0.75 9.06
CA GLY A 207 -14.60 -0.43 8.27
C GLY A 207 -13.50 -1.22 8.96
#